data_AF-A0A7S1ZUD9-F1
#
_entry.id   AF-A0A7S1ZUD9-F1
#
_cell.length_a   1.000
_cell.length_b   1.000
_cell.length_c   1.000
_cell.angle_alpha   90.00
_cell.angle_beta   90.00
_cell.angle_gamma   90.00
#
_symmetry.space_group_name_H-M   'P 1'
#
loop_
_entity.id
_entity.type
_entity.pdbx_description
1 polymer ?
#
loop_
_entity_poly.entity_id
_entity_poly.type
_entity_poly.pdbx_seq_one_letter_code
_entity_poly.pdbx_strand_id
1 'polypeptide(L)'
;GQGAMHNQKRSEYKARFADPKTAAVLSSKALKWTALSREVIGRRGRQGDAGAGDHDADADAGARSAFLLSLTAKMLEINPDPSHLWNCRREAFLGKGGNEGSTGGDGVGSAAPFDVMEELRLTAASLERNPKAYGPWHHRKWSVRRHVLDGDSDREGTGGEGTSSKPSPADLLRSELELCARFLTLDERNFHCWNYRRFAVSALAAALALEEAGERAGSVIDDGWLQLADGSWDLLTSDDGGGAAGGG
;
A
#
# COMPACT_ATOMS: atom_id res chain seq x y z
N GLY A 1 -4.97 -21.72 13.85
CA GLY A 1 -5.94 -21.15 14.80
C GLY A 1 -5.92 -19.65 14.68
N GLN A 2 -6.89 -19.09 13.96
CA GLN A 2 -7.06 -17.64 13.79
C GLN A 2 -7.61 -17.05 15.09
N GLY A 3 -6.96 -16.02 15.62
CA GLY A 3 -7.42 -15.28 16.79
C GLY A 3 -8.18 -14.05 16.33
N ALA A 4 -9.49 -14.18 16.10
CA ALA A 4 -10.34 -13.00 16.02
C ALA A 4 -10.36 -12.34 17.41
N MET A 5 -9.74 -11.15 17.58
CA MET A 5 -9.81 -10.40 18.85
C MET A 5 -11.25 -9.93 19.15
N HIS A 6 -12.14 -9.99 18.18
CA HIS A 6 -13.53 -9.59 18.28
C HIS A 6 -14.39 -10.86 18.36
N ASN A 7 -15.46 -10.81 19.16
CA ASN A 7 -16.38 -11.92 19.41
C ASN A 7 -15.81 -13.14 20.16
N GLN A 8 -14.65 -13.03 20.82
CA GLN A 8 -14.19 -14.07 21.74
C GLN A 8 -14.82 -13.89 23.13
N LYS A 9 -15.43 -14.95 23.65
CA LYS A 9 -15.90 -14.96 25.04
C LYS A 9 -14.70 -14.82 25.97
N ARG A 10 -14.69 -13.76 26.79
CA ARG A 10 -13.60 -13.42 27.70
C ARG A 10 -13.21 -14.57 28.64
N SER A 11 -14.18 -15.39 29.04
CA SER A 11 -13.97 -16.60 29.85
C SER A 11 -13.15 -17.65 29.10
N GLU A 12 -13.50 -17.95 27.84
CA GLU A 12 -12.77 -18.89 26.98
C GLU A 12 -11.37 -18.40 26.63
N TYR A 13 -11.23 -17.09 26.37
CA TYR A 13 -9.93 -16.46 26.19
C TYR A 13 -9.05 -16.71 27.42
N LYS A 14 -9.48 -16.25 28.61
CA LYS A 14 -8.73 -16.41 29.86
C LYS A 14 -8.38 -17.87 30.17
N ALA A 15 -9.30 -18.80 29.95
CA ALA A 15 -9.07 -20.22 30.17
C ALA A 15 -7.94 -20.78 29.29
N ARG A 16 -7.82 -20.32 28.02
CA ARG A 16 -6.71 -20.72 27.13
C ARG A 16 -5.34 -20.24 27.63
N PHE A 17 -5.26 -19.06 28.25
CA PHE A 17 -4.00 -18.56 28.82
C PHE A 17 -3.64 -19.22 30.15
N ALA A 18 -4.61 -19.88 30.82
CA ALA A 18 -4.35 -20.63 32.04
C ALA A 18 -3.68 -21.99 31.78
N ASP A 19 -3.78 -22.53 30.56
CA ASP A 19 -3.08 -23.76 30.17
C ASP A 19 -1.56 -23.51 30.02
N PRO A 20 -0.69 -24.17 30.81
CA PRO A 20 0.75 -23.97 30.75
C PRO A 20 1.37 -24.25 29.38
N LYS A 21 0.82 -25.22 28.62
CA LYS A 21 1.33 -25.54 27.28
C LYS A 21 1.06 -24.40 26.29
N THR A 22 -0.18 -23.90 26.29
CA THR A 22 -0.58 -22.75 25.48
C THR A 22 0.22 -21.50 25.87
N ALA A 23 0.40 -21.24 27.17
CA ALA A 23 1.20 -20.12 27.67
C ALA A 23 2.67 -20.19 27.20
N ALA A 24 3.30 -21.38 27.26
CA ALA A 24 4.67 -21.59 26.79
C ALA A 24 4.81 -21.32 25.27
N VAL A 25 3.86 -21.81 24.46
CA VAL A 25 3.84 -21.57 23.00
C VAL A 25 3.70 -20.08 22.69
N LEU A 26 2.79 -19.38 23.37
CA LEU A 26 2.58 -17.95 23.16
C LEU A 26 3.78 -17.12 23.61
N SER A 27 4.41 -17.48 24.73
CA SER A 27 5.67 -16.86 25.18
C SER A 27 6.78 -17.01 24.14
N SER A 28 6.98 -18.23 23.61
CA SER A 28 7.95 -18.48 22.54
C SER A 28 7.67 -17.62 21.29
N LYS A 29 6.40 -17.50 20.88
CA LYS A 29 6.01 -16.64 19.76
C LYS A 29 6.27 -15.16 20.04
N ALA A 30 5.97 -14.68 21.25
CA ALA A 30 6.21 -13.30 21.65
C ALA A 30 7.70 -12.94 21.66
N LEU A 31 8.56 -13.87 22.14
CA LEU A 31 10.02 -13.70 22.10
C LEU A 31 10.54 -13.63 20.66
N LYS A 32 10.07 -14.53 19.77
CA LYS A 32 10.41 -14.50 18.34
C LYS A 32 9.98 -13.17 17.71
N TRP A 33 8.73 -12.75 17.94
CA TRP A 33 8.22 -11.47 17.44
C TRP A 33 9.07 -10.28 17.92
N THR A 34 9.46 -10.27 19.19
CA THR A 34 10.28 -9.21 19.78
C THR A 34 11.69 -9.19 19.16
N ALA A 35 12.28 -10.36 18.91
CA ALA A 35 13.57 -10.45 18.23
C ALA A 35 13.49 -9.94 16.78
N LEU A 36 12.48 -10.36 16.02
CA LEU A 36 12.28 -9.90 14.63
C LEU A 36 12.00 -8.39 14.57
N SER A 37 11.20 -7.85 15.49
CA SER A 37 10.91 -6.41 15.56
C SER A 37 12.17 -5.60 15.85
N ARG A 38 13.04 -6.08 16.76
CA ARG A 38 14.35 -5.47 17.02
C ARG A 38 15.23 -5.47 15.78
N GLU A 39 15.20 -6.56 15.00
CA GLU A 39 15.97 -6.67 13.77
C GLU A 39 15.51 -5.65 12.71
N VAL A 40 14.20 -5.49 12.51
CA VAL A 40 13.65 -4.47 11.61
C VAL A 40 14.09 -3.07 12.04
N ILE A 41 13.92 -2.72 13.32
CA ILE A 41 14.28 -1.39 13.83
C ILE A 41 15.79 -1.13 13.71
N GLY A 42 16.62 -2.11 14.07
CA GLY A 42 18.08 -1.98 14.01
C GLY A 42 18.62 -1.84 12.59
N ARG A 43 17.96 -2.43 11.59
CA ARG A 43 18.33 -2.26 10.18
C ARG A 43 17.79 -0.96 9.58
N ARG A 44 16.59 -0.54 9.98
CA ARG A 44 16.03 0.78 9.62
C ARG A 44 16.93 1.93 10.10
N GLY A 45 17.40 1.89 11.35
CA GLY A 45 18.26 2.95 11.92
C GLY A 45 19.61 3.13 11.18
N ARG A 46 20.17 2.05 10.63
CA ARG A 46 21.40 2.08 9.82
C ARG A 46 21.21 2.62 8.40
N GLN A 47 19.98 2.91 7.99
CA GLN A 47 19.70 3.51 6.69
C GLN A 47 19.93 5.03 6.69
N GLY A 48 19.81 5.69 7.85
CA GLY A 48 20.01 7.14 8.00
C GLY A 48 21.46 7.61 8.16
N ASP A 49 22.39 6.72 8.49
CA ASP A 49 23.76 7.07 8.93
C ASP A 49 24.87 6.78 7.91
N ALA A 50 24.54 6.13 6.78
CA ALA A 50 25.54 5.82 5.75
C ALA A 50 25.85 7.08 4.91
N GLY A 51 27.08 7.59 5.01
CA GLY A 51 27.59 8.71 4.20
C GLY A 51 27.54 8.42 2.71
N ALA A 52 27.20 9.43 1.91
CA ALA A 52 27.14 9.35 0.45
C ALA A 52 28.56 9.33 -0.13
N GLY A 53 28.94 8.27 -0.86
CA GLY A 53 30.19 8.28 -1.62
C GLY A 53 30.85 6.93 -1.92
N ASP A 54 30.30 5.79 -1.50
CA ASP A 54 30.95 4.48 -1.70
C ASP A 54 30.02 3.49 -2.45
N HIS A 55 30.47 2.99 -3.61
CA HIS A 55 29.71 2.04 -4.43
C HIS A 55 29.43 0.71 -3.70
N ASP A 56 30.30 0.30 -2.77
CA ASP A 56 30.06 -0.89 -1.93
C ASP A 56 28.93 -0.65 -0.92
N ALA A 57 28.72 0.61 -0.51
CA ALA A 57 27.63 0.97 0.41
C ALA A 57 26.24 0.92 -0.26
N ASP A 58 26.16 1.14 -1.57
CA ASP A 58 24.91 1.08 -2.34
C ASP A 58 24.45 -0.36 -2.58
N ALA A 59 25.37 -1.28 -2.91
CA ALA A 59 25.06 -2.70 -3.03
C ALA A 59 24.60 -3.29 -1.68
N ASP A 60 25.26 -2.92 -0.58
CA ASP A 60 24.82 -3.27 0.77
C ASP A 60 23.44 -2.64 1.11
N ALA A 61 23.17 -1.41 0.68
CA ALA A 61 21.86 -0.77 0.87
C ALA A 61 20.73 -1.51 0.14
N GLY A 62 20.95 -1.93 -1.11
CA GLY A 62 19.99 -2.73 -1.87
C GLY A 62 19.69 -4.08 -1.22
N ALA A 63 20.74 -4.79 -0.78
CA ALA A 63 20.59 -6.05 -0.06
C ALA A 63 19.83 -5.89 1.27
N ARG A 64 20.08 -4.78 2.00
CA ARG A 64 19.35 -4.42 3.22
C ARG A 64 17.87 -4.15 2.95
N SER A 65 17.54 -3.37 1.92
CA SER A 65 16.15 -3.10 1.52
C SER A 65 15.41 -4.38 1.15
N ALA A 66 16.02 -5.25 0.33
CA ALA A 66 15.44 -6.54 -0.03
C ALA A 66 15.19 -7.44 1.20
N PHE A 67 16.13 -7.48 2.14
CA PHE A 67 15.96 -8.23 3.39
C PHE A 67 14.81 -7.64 4.24
N LEU A 68 14.75 -6.32 4.40
CA LEU A 68 13.68 -5.65 5.14
C LEU A 68 12.30 -5.96 4.54
N LEU A 69 12.18 -5.95 3.22
CA LEU A 69 10.96 -6.34 2.52
C LEU A 69 10.60 -7.80 2.79
N SER A 70 11.55 -8.73 2.73
CA SER A 70 11.27 -10.14 3.03
C SER A 70 10.81 -10.34 4.48
N LEU A 71 11.49 -9.69 5.44
CA LEU A 71 11.20 -9.83 6.85
C LEU A 71 9.84 -9.21 7.23
N THR A 72 9.58 -7.98 6.77
CA THR A 72 8.31 -7.30 7.05
C THR A 72 7.12 -8.02 6.42
N ALA A 73 7.26 -8.62 5.23
CA ALA A 73 6.18 -9.41 4.60
C ALA A 73 5.74 -10.56 5.52
N LYS A 74 6.70 -11.37 6.01
CA LYS A 74 6.44 -12.48 6.94
C LYS A 74 5.81 -12.02 8.25
N MET A 75 6.23 -10.86 8.77
CA MET A 75 5.65 -10.32 10.00
C MET A 75 4.21 -9.84 9.79
N LEU A 76 3.92 -9.23 8.64
CA LEU A 76 2.61 -8.68 8.30
C LEU A 76 1.57 -9.76 7.99
N GLU A 77 1.98 -10.88 7.38
CA GLU A 77 1.13 -12.08 7.23
C GLU A 77 0.65 -12.63 8.59
N ILE A 78 1.45 -12.46 9.64
CA ILE A 78 1.11 -12.88 11.00
C ILE A 78 0.25 -11.82 11.71
N ASN A 79 0.65 -10.55 11.61
CA ASN A 79 -0.04 -9.44 12.23
C ASN A 79 0.07 -8.16 11.36
N PRO A 80 -1.01 -7.76 10.69
CA PRO A 80 -0.99 -6.59 9.80
C PRO A 80 -1.17 -5.24 10.52
N ASP A 81 -1.48 -5.23 11.82
CA ASP A 81 -1.79 -4.00 12.57
C ASP A 81 -0.60 -3.06 12.84
N PRO A 82 0.64 -3.52 13.06
CA PRO A 82 1.76 -2.63 13.41
C PRO A 82 2.14 -1.72 12.24
N SER A 83 1.72 -0.45 12.32
CA SER A 83 1.95 0.57 11.28
C SER A 83 3.42 0.76 10.92
N HIS A 84 4.34 0.64 11.90
CA HIS A 84 5.77 0.80 11.66
C HIS A 84 6.33 -0.20 10.65
N LEU A 85 5.77 -1.41 10.54
CA LEU A 85 6.21 -2.41 9.56
C LEU A 85 5.87 -1.97 8.14
N TRP A 86 4.67 -1.43 7.92
CA TRP A 86 4.26 -0.84 6.64
C TRP A 86 5.12 0.38 6.29
N ASN A 87 5.44 1.22 7.27
CA ASN A 87 6.33 2.37 7.06
C ASN A 87 7.73 1.91 6.63
N CYS A 88 8.30 0.90 7.31
CA CYS A 88 9.60 0.32 6.93
C CYS A 88 9.58 -0.22 5.49
N ARG A 89 8.47 -0.83 5.05
CA ARG A 89 8.32 -1.30 3.67
C ARG A 89 8.36 -0.15 2.68
N ARG A 90 7.58 0.91 2.91
CA ARG A 90 7.55 2.08 2.02
C ARG A 90 8.92 2.75 1.93
N GLU A 91 9.59 2.94 3.06
CA GLU A 91 10.97 3.45 3.11
C GLU A 91 11.94 2.59 2.27
N ALA A 92 11.82 1.26 2.32
CA ALA A 92 12.67 0.37 1.52
C ALA A 92 12.43 0.51 0.00
N PHE A 93 11.22 0.84 -0.44
CA PHE A 93 10.90 1.12 -1.84
C PHE A 93 11.22 2.55 -2.28
N LEU A 94 11.18 3.51 -1.36
CA LEU A 94 11.43 4.92 -1.65
C LEU A 94 12.92 5.29 -1.60
N GLY A 95 13.76 4.52 -0.90
CA GLY A 95 15.18 4.81 -0.75
C GLY A 95 15.44 6.06 0.12
N LYS A 96 16.68 6.55 0.12
CA LYS A 96 17.05 7.75 0.89
C LYS A 96 16.39 9.00 0.30
N GLY A 97 15.62 9.72 1.11
CA GLY A 97 15.05 11.02 0.73
C GLY A 97 13.68 10.97 0.04
N GLY A 98 13.14 9.78 -0.24
CA GLY A 98 11.79 9.67 -0.78
C GLY A 98 10.73 9.99 0.27
N ASN A 99 10.20 11.21 0.22
CA ASN A 99 8.98 11.57 0.93
C ASN A 99 7.76 11.11 0.13
N GLU A 100 6.66 10.74 0.79
CA GLU A 100 5.41 10.27 0.15
C GLU A 100 4.80 11.33 -0.82
N GLY A 101 5.27 12.59 -0.77
CA GLY A 101 4.85 13.69 -1.65
C GLY A 101 5.92 14.30 -2.55
N SER A 102 7.13 13.73 -2.63
CA SER A 102 8.19 14.25 -3.52
C SER A 102 8.28 13.42 -4.79
N THR A 103 7.54 13.83 -5.82
CA THR A 103 7.64 13.32 -7.19
C THR A 103 8.79 14.05 -7.89
N GLY A 104 9.90 13.36 -8.13
CA GLY A 104 11.05 13.93 -8.85
C GLY A 104 12.25 14.14 -7.95
N GLY A 105 13.16 13.18 -8.00
CA GLY A 105 14.48 13.27 -7.40
C GLY A 105 15.26 12.05 -7.82
N ASP A 106 16.31 12.26 -8.61
CA ASP A 106 17.24 11.28 -9.17
C ASP A 106 18.04 10.56 -8.07
N GLY A 107 17.35 9.88 -7.15
CA GLY A 107 17.91 9.03 -6.11
C GLY A 107 18.34 7.69 -6.69
N VAL A 108 19.27 7.71 -7.64
CA VAL A 108 19.94 6.50 -8.14
C VAL A 108 20.81 5.98 -7.01
N GLY A 109 20.35 4.90 -6.36
CA GLY A 109 21.13 4.12 -5.40
C GLY A 109 20.49 3.99 -4.01
N SER A 110 19.58 3.00 -3.85
CA SER A 110 19.25 2.30 -2.57
C SER A 110 17.81 1.76 -2.54
N ALA A 111 16.92 2.24 -3.41
CA ALA A 111 15.53 1.80 -3.46
C ALA A 111 15.43 0.35 -4.00
N ALA A 112 14.66 -0.50 -3.32
CA ALA A 112 14.35 -1.83 -3.83
C ALA A 112 13.39 -1.76 -5.02
N PRO A 113 13.46 -2.71 -5.97
CA PRO A 113 12.50 -2.78 -7.07
C PRO A 113 11.07 -2.92 -6.52
N PHE A 114 10.16 -2.12 -7.09
CA PHE A 114 8.75 -2.11 -6.69
C PHE A 114 7.91 -2.88 -7.71
N ASP A 115 7.21 -3.91 -7.25
CA ASP A 115 6.18 -4.63 -8.02
C ASP A 115 4.83 -4.42 -7.35
N VAL A 116 3.94 -3.68 -8.02
CA VAL A 116 2.59 -3.43 -7.51
C VAL A 116 1.83 -4.72 -7.26
N MET A 117 1.98 -5.73 -8.12
CA MET A 117 1.20 -6.97 -8.01
C MET A 117 1.57 -7.74 -6.76
N GLU A 118 2.84 -7.73 -6.37
CA GLU A 118 3.30 -8.40 -5.16
C GLU A 118 2.80 -7.69 -3.89
N GLU A 119 2.83 -6.35 -3.86
CA GLU A 119 2.28 -5.60 -2.72
C GLU A 119 0.75 -5.71 -2.63
N LEU A 120 0.05 -5.80 -3.77
CA LEU A 120 -1.39 -6.08 -3.79
C LEU A 120 -1.70 -7.50 -3.28
N ARG A 121 -0.86 -8.51 -3.54
CA ARG A 121 -1.03 -9.84 -2.94
C ARG A 121 -0.83 -9.82 -1.43
N LEU A 122 0.23 -9.17 -0.95
CA LEU A 122 0.53 -9.06 0.49
C LEU A 122 -0.59 -8.34 1.25
N THR A 123 -1.10 -7.23 0.71
CA THR A 123 -2.19 -6.49 1.34
C THR A 123 -3.51 -7.27 1.29
N ALA A 124 -3.80 -8.00 0.21
CA ALA A 124 -4.97 -8.87 0.13
C ALA A 124 -4.93 -9.98 1.20
N ALA A 125 -3.80 -10.68 1.33
CA ALA A 125 -3.62 -11.70 2.37
C ALA A 125 -3.76 -11.13 3.80
N SER A 126 -3.25 -9.92 4.01
CA SER A 126 -3.40 -9.19 5.28
C SER A 126 -4.86 -8.85 5.58
N LEU A 127 -5.62 -8.40 4.58
CA LEU A 127 -7.03 -8.02 4.69
C LEU A 127 -7.95 -9.23 4.86
N GLU A 128 -7.65 -10.37 4.24
CA GLU A 128 -8.39 -11.61 4.47
C GLU A 128 -8.28 -12.08 5.94
N ARG A 129 -7.15 -11.79 6.58
CA ARG A 129 -6.93 -12.06 8.00
C ARG A 129 -7.61 -11.05 8.92
N ASN A 130 -7.49 -9.76 8.61
CA ASN A 130 -8.13 -8.68 9.35
C ASN A 130 -8.67 -7.62 8.38
N PRO A 131 -9.95 -7.70 7.97
CA PRO A 131 -10.55 -6.77 7.01
C PRO A 131 -10.62 -5.32 7.47
N LYS A 132 -10.39 -5.07 8.78
CA LYS A 132 -10.44 -3.76 9.43
C LYS A 132 -9.04 -3.25 9.82
N ALA A 133 -7.98 -3.95 9.43
CA ALA A 133 -6.63 -3.47 9.65
C ALA A 133 -6.39 -2.21 8.81
N TYR A 134 -6.09 -1.09 9.48
CA TYR A 134 -5.83 0.19 8.82
C TYR A 134 -4.59 0.13 7.90
N GLY A 135 -3.52 -0.51 8.38
CA GLY A 135 -2.22 -0.58 7.69
C GLY A 135 -2.30 -1.12 6.24
N PRO A 136 -2.87 -2.31 6.01
CA PRO A 136 -3.05 -2.86 4.67
C PRO A 136 -3.85 -1.97 3.72
N TRP A 137 -4.97 -1.38 4.16
CA TRP A 137 -5.76 -0.48 3.31
C TRP A 137 -4.97 0.75 2.89
N HIS A 138 -4.24 1.35 3.83
CA HIS A 138 -3.40 2.52 3.57
C HIS A 138 -2.24 2.18 2.62
N HIS A 139 -1.53 1.08 2.88
CA HIS A 139 -0.43 0.62 2.03
C HIS A 139 -0.92 0.26 0.63
N ARG A 140 -2.08 -0.39 0.52
CA ARG A 140 -2.72 -0.71 -0.76
C ARG A 140 -3.06 0.55 -1.55
N LYS A 141 -3.63 1.59 -0.90
CA LYS A 141 -3.88 2.90 -1.53
C LYS A 141 -2.59 3.52 -2.05
N TRP A 142 -1.52 3.49 -1.24
CA TRP A 142 -0.19 3.97 -1.64
C TRP A 142 0.37 3.21 -2.85
N SER A 143 0.33 1.87 -2.84
CA SER A 143 0.82 1.04 -3.95
C SER A 143 0.08 1.28 -5.25
N VAL A 144 -1.25 1.39 -5.21
CA VAL A 144 -2.07 1.71 -6.39
C VAL A 144 -1.78 3.13 -6.88
N ARG A 145 -1.73 4.11 -5.97
CA ARG A 145 -1.39 5.50 -6.34
C ARG A 145 -0.03 5.56 -7.02
N ARG A 146 0.97 4.87 -6.50
CA ARG A 146 2.31 4.79 -7.10
C ARG A 146 2.26 4.24 -8.52
N HIS A 147 1.57 3.10 -8.73
CA HIS A 147 1.45 2.50 -10.07
C HIS A 147 0.69 3.37 -11.07
N VAL A 148 -0.34 4.08 -10.61
CA VAL A 148 -1.18 4.92 -11.47
C VAL A 148 -0.53 6.28 -11.77
N LEU A 149 0.17 6.88 -10.80
CA LEU A 149 0.74 8.23 -10.92
C LEU A 149 2.19 8.26 -11.38
N ASP A 150 3.04 7.31 -10.97
CA ASP A 150 4.47 7.32 -11.32
C ASP A 150 4.70 6.73 -12.73
N GLY A 151 3.78 7.01 -13.65
CA GLY A 151 3.72 6.46 -15.00
C GLY A 151 5.11 6.32 -15.64
N ASP A 152 5.52 5.06 -15.80
CA ASP A 152 6.47 4.59 -16.80
C ASP A 152 7.75 5.44 -16.98
N SER A 153 8.52 5.65 -15.91
CA SER A 153 9.92 6.08 -16.05
C SER A 153 10.79 5.06 -16.81
N ASP A 154 10.25 3.86 -17.09
CA ASP A 154 10.89 2.79 -17.86
C ASP A 154 10.47 2.76 -19.35
N ARG A 155 9.64 3.71 -19.84
CA ARG A 155 9.13 3.68 -21.22
C ARG A 155 10.17 4.03 -22.29
N GLU A 156 11.33 4.57 -21.87
CA GLU A 156 12.48 4.84 -22.75
C GLU A 156 13.64 3.89 -22.45
N GLY A 157 13.48 2.58 -22.71
CA GLY A 157 14.61 1.68 -22.55
C GLY A 157 14.34 0.22 -22.87
N THR A 158 14.68 -0.17 -24.09
CA THR A 158 14.85 -1.54 -24.61
C THR A 158 13.59 -2.25 -25.13
N GLY A 159 13.50 -2.34 -26.45
CA GLY A 159 12.61 -3.25 -27.18
C GLY A 159 13.02 -4.71 -27.01
N GLY A 160 12.85 -5.23 -25.80
CA GLY A 160 12.97 -6.65 -25.49
C GLY A 160 11.59 -7.31 -25.48
N GLU A 161 11.37 -8.24 -26.42
CA GLU A 161 10.24 -9.18 -26.39
C GLU A 161 10.35 -10.07 -25.14
N GLY A 162 9.79 -9.59 -24.02
CA GLY A 162 9.74 -10.29 -22.75
C GLY A 162 8.38 -10.05 -22.09
N THR A 163 7.49 -11.03 -22.21
CA THR A 163 6.12 -11.01 -21.71
C THR A 163 6.05 -10.96 -20.17
N SER A 164 6.12 -9.77 -19.59
CA SER A 164 5.57 -9.50 -18.25
C SER A 164 4.81 -8.19 -18.31
N SER A 165 3.61 -8.24 -18.87
CA SER A 165 2.74 -7.09 -19.06
C SER A 165 2.25 -6.60 -17.69
N LYS A 166 2.87 -5.54 -17.14
CA LYS A 166 2.27 -4.77 -16.04
C LYS A 166 0.82 -4.42 -16.43
N PRO A 167 -0.17 -4.55 -15.53
CA PRO A 167 -1.55 -4.25 -15.86
C PRO A 167 -1.71 -2.76 -16.18
N SER A 168 -2.59 -2.45 -17.14
CA SER A 168 -2.99 -1.06 -17.39
C SER A 168 -3.55 -0.45 -16.10
N PRO A 169 -3.39 0.87 -15.86
CA PRO A 169 -3.99 1.54 -14.71
C PRO A 169 -5.49 1.25 -14.58
N ALA A 170 -6.23 1.29 -15.70
CA ALA A 170 -7.66 1.01 -15.73
C ALA A 170 -8.00 -0.43 -15.31
N ASP A 171 -7.30 -1.44 -15.84
CA ASP A 171 -7.56 -2.84 -15.50
C ASP A 171 -7.22 -3.17 -14.05
N LEU A 172 -6.11 -2.60 -13.55
CA LEU A 172 -5.75 -2.71 -12.14
C LEU A 172 -6.85 -2.12 -11.26
N LEU A 173 -7.31 -0.90 -11.55
CA LEU A 173 -8.36 -0.24 -10.76
C LEU A 173 -9.71 -0.95 -10.85
N ARG A 174 -10.07 -1.56 -11.99
CA ARG A 174 -11.26 -2.43 -12.08
C ARG A 174 -11.13 -3.62 -11.14
N SER A 175 -9.98 -4.28 -11.08
CA SER A 175 -9.74 -5.39 -10.15
C SER A 175 -9.82 -4.97 -8.67
N GLU A 176 -9.44 -3.72 -8.36
CA GLU A 176 -9.60 -3.15 -7.01
C GLU A 176 -11.07 -2.92 -6.64
N LEU A 177 -11.92 -2.54 -7.60
CA LEU A 177 -13.36 -2.41 -7.39
C LEU A 177 -14.04 -3.76 -7.15
N GLU A 178 -13.56 -4.82 -7.81
CA GLU A 178 -14.00 -6.20 -7.57
C GLU A 178 -13.60 -6.68 -6.17
N LEU A 179 -12.36 -6.39 -5.74
CA LEU A 179 -11.93 -6.66 -4.37
C LEU A 179 -12.85 -5.95 -3.36
N CYS A 180 -13.15 -4.67 -3.57
CA CYS A 180 -14.07 -3.93 -2.71
C CYS A 180 -15.45 -4.60 -2.66
N ALA A 181 -15.98 -5.04 -3.79
CA ALA A 181 -17.28 -5.72 -3.84
C ALA A 181 -17.28 -7.01 -2.99
N ARG A 182 -16.20 -7.80 -3.05
CA ARG A 182 -16.04 -8.99 -2.20
C ARG A 182 -16.01 -8.65 -0.71
N PHE A 183 -15.20 -7.67 -0.29
CA PHE A 183 -15.10 -7.28 1.11
C PHE A 183 -16.40 -6.66 1.65
N LEU A 184 -17.13 -5.90 0.84
CA LEU A 184 -18.43 -5.34 1.22
C LEU A 184 -19.54 -6.39 1.24
N THR A 185 -19.42 -7.47 0.47
CA THR A 185 -20.32 -8.63 0.61
C THR A 185 -20.12 -9.32 1.96
N LEU A 186 -18.89 -9.34 2.50
CA LEU A 186 -18.57 -9.92 3.80
C LEU A 186 -18.96 -9.01 4.99
N ASP A 187 -18.73 -7.69 4.85
CA ASP A 187 -19.14 -6.68 5.84
C ASP A 187 -19.47 -5.37 5.13
N GLU A 188 -20.75 -5.16 4.85
CA GLU A 188 -21.26 -3.96 4.17
C GLU A 188 -20.99 -2.66 4.95
N ARG A 189 -20.66 -2.78 6.25
CA ARG A 189 -20.35 -1.64 7.14
C ARG A 189 -18.85 -1.40 7.27
N ASN A 190 -18.02 -2.08 6.47
CA ASN A 190 -16.58 -1.86 6.47
C ASN A 190 -16.23 -0.49 5.90
N PHE A 191 -16.12 0.51 6.78
CA PHE A 191 -15.82 1.89 6.37
C PHE A 191 -14.44 2.03 5.71
N HIS A 192 -13.46 1.20 6.04
CA HIS A 192 -12.16 1.22 5.38
C HIS A 192 -12.28 0.81 3.91
N CYS A 193 -13.05 -0.25 3.64
CA CYS A 193 -13.33 -0.70 2.29
C CYS A 193 -14.13 0.34 1.50
N TRP A 194 -15.12 1.01 2.12
CA TRP A 194 -15.84 2.11 1.47
C TRP A 194 -14.94 3.29 1.13
N ASN A 195 -14.08 3.71 2.05
CA ASN A 195 -13.11 4.78 1.80
C ASN A 195 -12.14 4.42 0.67
N TYR A 196 -11.65 3.18 0.67
CA TYR A 196 -10.78 2.68 -0.40
C TYR A 196 -11.51 2.61 -1.76
N ARG A 197 -12.78 2.15 -1.77
CA ARG A 197 -13.61 2.11 -2.97
C ARG A 197 -13.82 3.49 -3.57
N ARG A 198 -14.06 4.52 -2.76
CA ARG A 198 -14.16 5.92 -3.23
C ARG A 198 -12.89 6.36 -3.95
N PHE A 199 -11.73 6.09 -3.35
CA PHE A 199 -10.44 6.33 -3.99
C PHE A 199 -10.30 5.59 -5.33
N ALA A 200 -10.61 4.29 -5.37
CA ALA A 200 -10.46 3.48 -6.58
C ALA A 200 -11.39 3.94 -7.72
N VAL A 201 -12.64 4.32 -7.40
CA VAL A 201 -13.57 4.90 -8.39
C VAL A 201 -13.02 6.22 -8.92
N SER A 202 -12.58 7.12 -8.04
CA SER A 202 -12.04 8.41 -8.47
C SER A 202 -10.79 8.26 -9.34
N ALA A 203 -9.90 7.34 -8.97
CA ALA A 203 -8.71 7.05 -9.74
C ALA A 203 -9.04 6.41 -11.10
N LEU A 204 -10.05 5.54 -11.18
CA LEU A 204 -10.45 4.90 -12.43
C LEU A 204 -11.03 5.93 -13.40
N ALA A 205 -11.93 6.79 -12.93
CA ALA A 205 -12.48 7.86 -13.75
C ALA A 205 -11.39 8.81 -14.27
N ALA A 206 -10.41 9.17 -13.42
CA ALA A 206 -9.25 9.95 -13.85
C ALA A 206 -8.39 9.21 -14.89
N ALA A 207 -8.10 7.92 -14.69
CA ALA A 207 -7.34 7.12 -15.64
C ALA A 207 -8.03 7.02 -17.01
N LEU A 208 -9.35 6.80 -17.03
CA LEU A 208 -10.13 6.75 -18.28
C LEU A 208 -10.19 8.12 -18.96
N ALA A 209 -10.35 9.21 -18.21
CA ALA A 209 -10.33 10.56 -18.77
C ALA A 209 -8.97 10.91 -19.39
N LEU A 210 -7.86 10.45 -18.79
CA LEU A 210 -6.51 10.60 -19.35
C LEU A 210 -6.32 9.81 -20.64
N GLU A 211 -6.84 8.59 -20.71
CA GLU A 211 -6.84 7.75 -21.92
C GLU A 211 -7.64 8.41 -23.06
N GLU A 212 -8.79 9.02 -22.75
CA GLU A 212 -9.63 9.73 -23.72
C GLU A 212 -9.03 11.08 -24.15
N ALA A 213 -8.41 11.83 -23.23
CA ALA A 213 -7.87 13.17 -23.49
C ALA A 213 -6.54 13.18 -24.28
N GLY A 214 -5.79 12.07 -24.26
CA GLY A 214 -4.51 11.90 -24.94
C GLY A 214 -3.39 12.81 -24.39
N GLU A 215 -2.41 12.25 -23.68
CA GLU A 215 -1.11 12.83 -23.23
C GLU A 215 -1.07 14.29 -22.71
N ARG A 216 -2.20 14.94 -22.44
CA ARG A 216 -2.24 16.35 -22.05
C ARG A 216 -2.69 16.64 -20.63
N ALA A 217 -3.16 15.69 -19.83
CA ALA A 217 -3.66 16.02 -18.49
C ALA A 217 -2.64 15.70 -17.38
N GLY A 218 -2.44 16.70 -16.52
CA GLY A 218 -1.46 16.70 -15.43
C GLY A 218 -1.79 15.69 -14.33
N SER A 219 -0.75 15.27 -13.63
CA SER A 219 -0.84 14.37 -12.49
C SER A 219 -1.34 15.10 -11.25
N VAL A 220 -2.33 14.53 -10.58
CA VAL A 220 -2.40 14.26 -9.12
C VAL A 220 -3.86 13.99 -8.78
N ILE A 221 -4.13 12.78 -8.28
CA ILE A 221 -5.39 12.40 -7.66
C ILE A 221 -5.17 12.45 -6.14
N ASP A 222 -5.81 13.40 -5.47
CA ASP A 222 -5.89 13.40 -4.01
C ASP A 222 -7.33 13.58 -3.54
N ASP A 223 -7.85 12.58 -2.82
CA ASP A 223 -9.14 12.59 -2.11
C ASP A 223 -10.36 13.19 -2.87
N GLY A 224 -10.39 13.04 -4.21
CA GLY A 224 -11.49 13.50 -5.07
C GLY A 224 -11.17 14.71 -5.95
N TRP A 225 -9.93 15.20 -5.93
CA TRP A 225 -9.48 16.30 -6.77
C TRP A 225 -8.57 15.82 -7.90
N LEU A 226 -8.81 16.33 -9.10
CA LEU A 226 -7.98 16.16 -10.29
C LEU A 226 -7.25 17.49 -10.56
N GLN A 227 -5.93 17.46 -10.73
CA GLN A 227 -5.21 18.64 -11.22
C GLN A 227 -5.12 18.64 -12.75
N LEU A 228 -5.70 19.65 -13.38
CA LEU A 228 -5.68 19.82 -14.83
C LEU A 228 -4.31 20.34 -15.31
N ALA A 229 -4.07 20.22 -16.62
CA ALA A 229 -2.82 20.61 -17.28
C ALA A 229 -2.43 22.08 -17.11
N ASP A 230 -3.43 22.93 -16.85
CA ASP A 230 -3.30 24.37 -16.64
C ASP A 230 -3.06 24.73 -15.16
N GLY A 231 -2.95 23.73 -14.28
CA GLY A 231 -2.77 23.89 -12.84
C GLY A 231 -4.07 24.11 -12.06
N SER A 232 -5.23 24.09 -12.71
CA SER A 232 -6.55 24.17 -12.07
C SER A 232 -6.89 22.88 -11.33
N TRP A 233 -7.66 22.99 -10.25
CA TRP A 233 -8.17 21.84 -9.49
C TRP A 233 -9.65 21.63 -9.82
N ASP A 234 -10.01 20.41 -10.21
CA ASP A 234 -11.40 20.03 -10.47
C ASP A 234 -11.88 18.95 -9.50
N LEU A 235 -13.13 19.07 -9.03
CA LEU A 235 -13.73 18.14 -8.09
C LEU A 235 -14.44 17.05 -8.88
N LEU A 236 -14.03 15.79 -8.69
CA LEU A 236 -14.62 14.66 -9.40
C LEU A 236 -16.07 14.34 -8.99
N THR A 237 -16.65 15.12 -8.08
CA THR A 237 -18.06 15.02 -7.68
C THR A 237 -18.73 16.40 -7.67
N SER A 238 -19.04 16.92 -8.86
CA SER A 238 -20.13 17.88 -9.00
C SER A 238 -21.40 17.08 -9.27
N ASP A 239 -22.21 16.90 -8.23
CA ASP A 239 -23.60 16.46 -8.37
C ASP A 239 -24.38 17.58 -9.06
N ASP A 240 -24.72 17.40 -10.33
CA ASP A 240 -25.78 18.15 -11.00
C ASP A 240 -27.13 17.77 -10.38
N GLY A 241 -27.39 18.33 -9.21
CA GLY A 241 -28.55 18.04 -8.38
C GLY A 241 -29.24 19.32 -7.89
N GLY A 242 -29.65 20.20 -8.80
CA GLY A 242 -30.34 21.45 -8.47
C GLY A 242 -31.30 21.88 -9.57
N GLY A 243 -32.39 21.13 -9.72
CA GLY A 243 -33.43 21.37 -10.69
C GLY A 243 -34.15 22.72 -10.57
N ALA A 244 -34.78 23.06 -11.69
CA ALA A 244 -35.67 24.19 -11.92
C ALA A 244 -36.62 24.56 -10.76
N ALA A 245 -36.69 25.87 -10.49
CA ALA A 245 -37.91 26.60 -10.22
C ALA A 245 -37.78 27.91 -11.03
N GLY A 246 -38.58 28.22 -12.04
CA GLY A 246 -40.04 28.12 -12.07
C GLY A 246 -40.58 29.51 -11.71
N GLY A 247 -41.00 30.26 -12.74
CA GLY A 247 -41.42 31.66 -12.62
C GLY A 247 -42.66 31.90 -11.76
N GLY A 248 -42.81 33.16 -11.35
CA GLY A 248 -43.90 33.72 -10.56
C GLY A 248 -43.48 35.05 -9.96
#